data_AF-A0A354GWJ1-F1
#
_entry.id   AF-A0A354GWJ1-F1
#
_cell.length_a   1.000
_cell.length_b   1.000
_cell.length_c   1.000
_cell.angle_alpha   90.00
_cell.angle_beta   90.00
_cell.angle_gamma   90.00
#
_symmetry.space_group_name_H-M   'P 1'
#
loop_
_entity.id
_entity.type
_entity.pdbx_description
1 polymer ?
#
loop_
_entity_poly.entity_id
_entity_poly.type
_entity_poly.pdbx_seq_one_letter_code
_entity_poly.pdbx_strand_id
1 'polypeptide(L)' 'MQPEPRRTDHLLLRAARGEAVERAPVWAMRQAGRWDPEFNRIRAGLSFYEFSENVELAARA' A
#
# COMPACT_ATOMS: atom_id res chain seq x y z
N MET A 1 -0.38 24.17 5.96
CA MET A 1 0.08 22.87 5.40
C MET A 1 0.84 22.19 6.52
N GLN A 2 0.28 21.12 7.10
CA GLN A 2 0.94 20.38 8.19
C GLN A 2 2.25 19.78 7.64
N PRO A 3 3.36 19.79 8.38
CA PRO A 3 4.60 19.17 7.90
C PRO A 3 4.39 17.67 7.73
N GLU A 4 4.76 17.13 6.57
CA GLU A 4 4.77 15.68 6.33
C GLU A 4 5.60 15.00 7.43
N PRO A 5 5.09 13.96 8.11
CA PRO A 5 5.86 13.25 9.11
C PRO A 5 7.14 12.73 8.46
N ARG A 6 8.29 12.91 9.12
CA ARG A 6 9.56 12.37 8.62
C ARG A 6 9.39 10.87 8.44
N ARG A 7 9.77 10.35 7.28
CA ARG A 7 9.60 8.94 6.86
C ARG A 7 10.10 7.90 7.89
N THR A 8 10.94 8.31 8.83
CA THR A 8 11.49 7.52 9.93
C THR A 8 10.51 7.19 11.05
N ASP A 9 9.42 7.96 11.19
CA ASP A 9 8.54 7.88 12.37
C ASP A 9 7.39 6.86 12.18
N HIS A 10 7.36 6.14 11.05
CA HIS A 10 6.34 5.13 10.75
C HIS A 10 6.43 3.90 11.67
N LEU A 11 5.27 3.52 12.24
CA LEU A 11 5.10 2.37 13.13
C LEU A 11 5.70 1.07 12.59
N LEU A 12 5.53 0.79 11.30
CA LEU A 12 6.04 -0.44 10.70
C LEU A 12 7.57 -0.51 10.75
N LEU A 13 8.26 0.60 10.47
CA LEU A 13 9.72 0.65 10.46
C LEU A 13 10.29 0.56 11.88
N ARG A 14 9.68 1.28 12.82
CA ARG A 14 10.06 1.25 14.24
C ARG A 14 9.90 -0.15 14.83
N ALA A 15 8.75 -0.78 14.60
CA ALA A 15 8.49 -2.15 15.04
C ALA A 15 9.48 -3.15 14.40
N ALA A 16 9.77 -3.02 13.10
CA ALA A 16 10.73 -3.89 12.41
C ALA A 16 12.17 -3.76 12.93
N ARG A 17 12.52 -2.62 13.54
CA ARG A 17 13.82 -2.39 14.21
C ARG A 17 13.83 -2.80 15.69
N GLY A 18 12.70 -3.29 16.23
CA GLY A 18 12.57 -3.65 17.64
C GLY A 18 12.40 -2.46 18.60
N GLU A 19 12.08 -1.28 18.08
CA GLU A 19 11.79 -0.11 18.91
C GLU A 19 10.43 -0.25 19.62
N ALA A 20 10.27 0.39 20.78
CA ALA A 20 8.97 0.46 21.44
C ALA A 20 7.97 1.20 20.57
N VAL A 21 6.78 0.62 20.38
CA VAL A 21 5.68 1.19 19.60
C VAL A 21 4.39 1.17 20.41
N GLU A 22 3.53 2.18 20.20
CA GLU A 22 2.28 2.35 20.94
C GLU A 22 1.20 1.31 20.56
N ARG A 23 1.36 0.64 19.41
CA ARG A 23 0.47 -0.43 18.93
C ARG A 23 1.17 -1.29 17.89
N ALA A 24 0.68 -2.51 17.69
CA ALA A 24 1.16 -3.38 16.61
C ALA A 24 0.79 -2.78 15.23
N PRO A 25 1.75 -2.65 14.29
CA PRO A 25 1.43 -2.30 12.91
C PRO A 25 0.74 -3.48 12.21
N VAL A 26 -0.21 -3.20 11.33
CA VAL A 26 -0.93 -4.20 10.55
C VAL A 26 -0.80 -3.92 9.06
N TRP A 27 -0.62 -4.98 8.30
CA TRP A 27 -0.70 -5.01 6.84
C TRP A 27 -1.16 -6.41 6.43
N ALA A 28 -1.74 -6.53 5.24
CA ALA A 28 -2.18 -7.83 4.73
C ALA A 28 -1.49 -8.13 3.39
N MET A 29 -1.00 -9.37 3.26
CA MET A 29 -0.58 -9.87 1.95
C MET A 29 -1.77 -9.82 0.99
N ARG A 30 -1.55 -9.24 -0.20
CA ARG A 30 -2.60 -9.03 -1.22
C ARG A 30 -3.75 -8.12 -0.75
N GLN A 31 -3.45 -7.12 0.10
CA GLN A 31 -4.44 -6.10 0.49
C GLN A 31 -5.03 -5.36 -0.71
N ALA A 32 -4.23 -5.03 -1.73
CA ALA A 32 -4.75 -4.56 -3.02
C ALA A 32 -4.98 -5.78 -3.92
N GLY A 33 -6.24 -6.13 -4.16
CA GLY A 33 -6.56 -7.33 -4.92
C GLY A 33 -8.04 -7.48 -5.24
N ARG A 34 -8.37 -8.59 -5.90
CA ARG A 34 -9.71 -8.84 -6.49
C ARG A 34 -10.88 -8.84 -5.51
N TRP A 35 -10.62 -8.86 -4.20
CA TRP A 35 -11.66 -8.75 -3.19
C TRP A 35 -12.20 -7.32 -3.08
N ASP A 36 -11.40 -6.31 -3.48
CA ASP A 36 -11.78 -4.91 -3.48
C ASP A 36 -12.47 -4.52 -4.82
N PRO A 37 -13.74 -4.05 -4.78
CA PRO A 37 -14.43 -3.54 -5.96
C PRO A 37 -13.74 -2.36 -6.64
N GLU A 38 -13.00 -1.52 -5.91
CA GLU A 38 -12.27 -0.40 -6.48
C GLU A 38 -11.06 -0.87 -7.29
N PHE A 39 -10.23 -1.74 -6.73
CA PHE A 39 -9.18 -2.43 -7.47
C PHE A 39 -9.70 -3.07 -8.77
N ASN A 40 -10.85 -3.76 -8.71
CA ASN A 40 -11.46 -4.39 -9.89
C ASN A 40 -11.86 -3.38 -10.96
N ARG A 41 -12.38 -2.20 -10.57
CA ARG A 41 -12.72 -1.11 -11.51
C ARG A 41 -11.49 -0.52 -12.17
N ILE A 42 -10.41 -0.29 -11.41
CA ILE A 42 -9.16 0.29 -11.94
C ILE A 42 -8.48 -0.69 -12.91
N ARG A 43 -8.50 -1.99 -12.60
CA ARG A 43 -7.92 -3.04 -13.43
C ARG A 43 -8.80 -3.46 -14.62
N ALA A 44 -10.05 -3.03 -14.67
CA ALA A 44 -11.04 -3.55 -15.62
C ALA A 44 -10.57 -3.38 -17.08
N GLY A 45 -10.66 -4.45 -17.86
CA GLY A 45 -10.29 -4.44 -19.29
C GLY A 45 -8.80 -4.61 -19.57
N LEU A 46 -7.94 -4.79 -18.56
CA LEU A 46 -6.50 -5.00 -18.73
C LEU A 46 -6.08 -6.43 -18.35
N SER A 47 -5.13 -6.98 -19.11
CA SER A 47 -4.40 -8.18 -18.68
C SER A 47 -3.53 -7.86 -17.45
N PHE A 48 -2.93 -8.90 -16.85
CA PHE A 48 -2.06 -8.70 -15.69
C PHE A 48 -0.85 -7.82 -16.01
N TYR A 49 -0.13 -8.11 -17.09
CA TYR A 49 1.10 -7.40 -17.44
C TYR A 49 0.82 -5.96 -17.87
N GLU A 50 -0.19 -5.73 -18.71
CA GLU A 50 -0.61 -4.38 -19.12
C GLU A 50 -0.94 -3.50 -17.91
N PHE A 51 -1.57 -4.08 -16.89
CA PHE A 51 -1.86 -3.36 -15.65
C PHE A 51 -0.61 -3.14 -14.80
N SER A 52 0.21 -4.18 -14.58
CA SER A 52 1.38 -4.10 -13.68
C SER A 52 2.51 -3.22 -14.23
N GLU A 53 2.61 -3.10 -15.55
CA GLU A 53 3.62 -2.28 -16.22
C GLU A 53 3.16 -0.81 -16.37
N ASN A 54 1.87 -0.52 -16.13
CA ASN A 54 1.35 0.84 -16.10
C ASN A 54 1.56 1.47 -14.72
N VAL A 55 2.57 2.34 -14.62
CA VAL A 55 2.97 3.01 -13.36
C VAL A 55 1.81 3.73 -12.68
N GLU A 56 1.02 4.48 -13.44
CA GLU A 56 -0.08 5.30 -12.90
C GLU A 56 -1.22 4.44 -12.34
N LEU A 57 -1.56 3.35 -13.02
CA LEU A 57 -2.61 2.44 -12.56
C LEU A 57 -2.14 1.57 -11.40
N ALA A 58 -0.89 1.11 -11.44
CA ALA A 58 -0.31 0.30 -10.37
C ALA A 58 -0.11 1.07 -9.07
N ALA A 59 0.21 2.37 -9.14
CA ALA A 59 0.34 3.22 -7.95
C ALA A 59 -1.02 3.65 -7.35
N ARG A 60 -2.07 3.68 -8.19
CA ARG A 60 -3.42 4.09 -7.78
C ARG A 60 -4.21 2.96 -7.12
N ALA A 61 -3.95 1.72 -7.52
CA ALA A 61 -4.67 0.52 -7.06
C ALA A 61 -4.10 -0.07 -5.78
#